data_AF-A0A813D8X4-F1
#
_entry.id   AF-A0A813D8X4-F1
#
_cell.length_a   1.000
_cell.length_b   1.000
_cell.length_c   1.000
_cell.angle_alpha   90.00
_cell.angle_beta   90.00
_cell.angle_gamma   90.00
#
_symmetry.space_group_name_H-M   'P 1'
#
loop_
_entity.id
_entity.type
_entity.pdbx_description
1 polymer ?
#
loop_
_entity_poly.entity_id
_entity_poly.type
_entity_poly.pdbx_seq_one_letter_code
_entity_poly.pdbx_strand_id
1 'polypeptide(L)'
;MAIALRSHLCARRGLTFQAAARAAWLGGSIGSARWQSPAAGTNVTRLVATQVNLPTAATAPQMKPLEGIASSLHFGHRADIKDACAPKALDLSHLQSIIAVARIRPKSLQTRAATRMPNEAGEWKCLNCGKFLTEQAFQRRSTFSAVPVLSTCKICNQERALAYNRTLRGNVRTLLSSARMRSRKRDQPCTLVRDDILDMLWQQKGSCAYSSVAMEELLPNSHWRMSLERKDNTKGYCRENCVLIAGEFNTSDYSRHPGVDSAKVQGTAQWSACKVLHVNSARHSNMDLSQLFEDLRVAQLKPYLVRPRPQSDRRISNIDGESRCSNCQIYKSDAEFNKHNKRPSGVQPYCRACSSAIVSEHRSTLRGFIRSLLESARRRSIQRAQEFALQPADLLEMMWSQRGRCYYSGVPLQYKLRHTDWQMSLERLDNLNGYTRQNCVLIALEFNTSDHSRAKGATLVFGTAQWSLPKVTHIWGKDSCDRPEFAEVQPGNQKEFS
;
A
#
# COMPACT_ATOMS: atom_id res chain seq x y z
N MET A 1 -18.73 48.95 28.85
CA MET A 1 -18.83 50.40 28.61
C MET A 1 -17.43 50.90 28.30
N ALA A 2 -17.24 51.55 27.13
CA ALA A 2 -15.96 51.97 26.52
C ALA A 2 -15.04 50.79 26.12
N ILE A 3 -14.29 50.78 25.01
CA ILE A 3 -13.49 51.84 24.37
C ILE A 3 -13.47 51.66 22.84
N ALA A 4 -13.45 52.80 22.15
CA ALA A 4 -13.42 52.97 20.71
C ALA A 4 -11.99 53.11 20.11
N LEU A 5 -11.96 53.17 18.77
CA LEU A 5 -10.94 53.76 17.88
C LEU A 5 -9.71 52.89 17.53
N ARG A 6 -9.58 52.53 16.24
CA ARG A 6 -8.94 53.39 15.23
C ARG A 6 -9.07 52.81 13.82
N SER A 7 -9.60 53.64 12.93
CA SER A 7 -9.50 53.57 11.48
C SER A 7 -8.24 54.32 11.04
N HIS A 8 -7.50 53.84 10.03
CA HIS A 8 -6.87 54.72 9.03
C HIS A 8 -6.57 53.96 7.72
N LEU A 9 -6.93 54.65 6.63
CA LEU A 9 -6.88 54.30 5.22
C LEU A 9 -5.49 54.51 4.57
N CYS A 10 -5.24 53.77 3.48
CA CYS A 10 -4.71 54.17 2.16
C CYS A 10 -3.77 53.09 1.60
N ALA A 11 -4.14 52.36 0.55
CA ALA A 11 -4.25 52.74 -0.87
C ALA A 11 -2.94 52.64 -1.67
N ARG A 12 -3.06 51.94 -2.81
CA ARG A 12 -2.22 51.94 -4.03
C ARG A 12 -0.82 51.30 -3.98
N ARG A 13 -0.67 50.23 -4.77
CA ARG A 13 0.19 50.25 -5.97
C ARG A 13 -0.24 49.14 -6.94
N GLY A 14 -0.71 49.57 -8.11
CA GLY A 14 -0.83 48.72 -9.29
C GLY A 14 0.53 48.57 -9.96
N LEU A 15 0.75 47.40 -10.57
CA LEU A 15 1.82 47.18 -11.53
C LEU A 15 1.22 46.48 -12.73
N THR A 16 1.06 47.25 -13.79
CA THR A 16 0.90 46.82 -15.18
C THR A 16 2.26 46.39 -15.73
N PHE A 17 2.32 45.24 -16.40
CA PHE A 17 3.30 44.97 -17.45
C PHE A 17 2.63 44.18 -18.61
N GLN A 18 2.34 44.91 -19.68
CA GLN A 18 2.44 44.47 -21.08
C GLN A 18 3.91 44.12 -21.39
N ALA A 19 4.34 43.38 -22.40
CA ALA A 19 3.74 42.52 -23.42
C ALA A 19 4.88 41.67 -24.03
N ALA A 20 4.45 40.70 -24.85
CA ALA A 20 5.07 40.24 -26.09
C ALA A 20 6.34 39.36 -26.10
N ALA A 21 6.13 38.19 -26.75
CA ALA A 21 6.90 37.63 -27.86
C ALA A 21 7.83 36.43 -27.56
N ARG A 22 7.40 35.24 -28.02
CA ARG A 22 7.87 34.70 -29.31
C ARG A 22 7.04 33.50 -29.76
N ALA A 23 6.69 33.54 -31.03
CA ALA A 23 5.97 32.54 -31.80
C ALA A 23 6.93 31.53 -32.44
N ALA A 24 6.29 30.46 -32.96
CA ALA A 24 6.68 29.62 -34.07
C ALA A 24 7.82 28.59 -33.85
N TRP A 25 7.42 27.31 -33.79
CA TRP A 25 7.96 26.33 -34.74
C TRP A 25 7.03 25.13 -34.96
N LEU A 26 6.53 25.10 -36.20
CA LEU A 26 6.22 23.98 -37.09
C LEU A 26 5.27 22.85 -36.66
N GLY A 27 4.20 22.76 -37.44
CA GLY A 27 3.26 21.65 -37.45
C GLY A 27 3.84 20.41 -38.14
N GLY A 28 3.42 19.26 -37.62
CA GLY A 28 3.54 17.96 -38.25
C GLY A 28 2.15 17.33 -38.26
N SER A 29 1.52 17.34 -39.43
CA SER A 29 0.27 16.65 -39.71
C SER A 29 0.51 15.14 -39.66
N ILE A 30 -0.04 14.44 -38.67
CA ILE A 30 -0.10 12.98 -38.65
C ILE A 30 -1.50 12.58 -39.08
N GLY A 31 -1.56 11.95 -40.25
CA GLY A 31 -2.78 11.47 -40.88
C GLY A 31 -3.55 10.53 -39.96
N SER A 32 -4.84 10.83 -39.80
CA SER A 32 -5.82 9.96 -39.15
C SER A 32 -6.06 8.73 -40.03
N ALA A 33 -5.50 7.58 -39.64
CA ALA A 33 -5.88 6.29 -40.19
C ALA A 33 -7.32 5.97 -39.76
N ARG A 34 -8.24 6.08 -40.72
CA ARG A 34 -9.66 5.77 -40.63
C ARG A 34 -9.83 4.26 -40.47
N TRP A 35 -10.03 3.78 -39.25
CA TRP A 35 -10.47 2.41 -39.01
C TRP A 35 -11.94 2.28 -39.43
N GLN A 36 -12.18 1.64 -40.57
CA GLN A 36 -13.51 1.21 -40.99
C GLN A 36 -13.92 0.01 -40.12
N SER A 37 -15.02 0.15 -39.38
CA SER A 37 -15.70 -0.95 -38.71
C SER A 37 -16.45 -1.80 -39.74
N PRO A 38 -16.34 -3.13 -39.75
CA PRO A 38 -17.23 -3.94 -40.55
C PRO A 38 -18.61 -4.05 -39.89
N ALA A 39 -19.62 -4.00 -40.75
CA ALA A 39 -21.04 -4.06 -40.45
C ALA A 39 -21.44 -5.34 -39.71
N ALA A 40 -22.31 -5.17 -38.70
CA ALA A 40 -23.00 -6.27 -38.05
C ALA A 40 -24.15 -6.75 -38.94
N GLY A 41 -23.96 -7.90 -39.60
CA GLY A 41 -25.03 -8.65 -40.25
C GLY A 41 -25.67 -9.60 -39.25
N THR A 42 -26.94 -9.37 -38.92
CA THR A 42 -27.80 -10.29 -38.19
C THR A 42 -28.25 -11.42 -39.11
N ASN A 43 -27.73 -12.63 -38.89
CA ASN A 43 -28.34 -13.86 -39.41
C ASN A 43 -28.78 -14.74 -38.24
N VAL A 44 -30.08 -14.95 -38.15
CA VAL A 44 -30.73 -15.89 -37.24
C VAL A 44 -30.73 -17.25 -37.94
N THR A 45 -29.88 -18.16 -37.49
CA THR A 45 -29.91 -19.56 -37.91
C THR A 45 -30.22 -20.44 -36.70
N ARG A 46 -31.37 -21.11 -36.75
CA ARG A 46 -31.79 -22.17 -35.82
C ARG A 46 -30.72 -23.27 -35.80
N LEU A 47 -30.17 -23.57 -34.62
CA LEU A 47 -29.39 -24.77 -34.37
C LEU A 47 -30.29 -25.87 -33.80
N VAL A 48 -30.41 -26.95 -34.57
CA VAL A 48 -30.97 -28.24 -34.17
C VAL A 48 -29.94 -28.93 -33.27
N ALA A 49 -30.40 -29.45 -32.13
CA ALA A 49 -29.57 -30.21 -31.20
C ALA A 49 -29.26 -31.60 -31.76
N THR A 50 -28.04 -31.82 -32.21
CA THR A 50 -27.47 -33.16 -32.42
C THR A 50 -26.68 -33.58 -31.17
N GLN A 51 -27.14 -34.65 -30.52
CA GLN A 51 -26.40 -35.35 -29.48
C GLN A 51 -25.12 -35.93 -30.07
N VAL A 52 -23.96 -35.53 -29.52
CA VAL A 52 -22.68 -36.17 -29.79
C VAL A 52 -22.23 -36.87 -28.51
N ASN A 53 -22.08 -38.18 -28.60
CA ASN A 53 -21.53 -39.02 -27.54
C ASN A 53 -20.07 -38.63 -27.26
N LEU A 54 -19.77 -38.31 -26.00
CA LEU A 54 -18.43 -38.08 -25.49
C LEU A 54 -17.70 -39.43 -25.29
N PRO A 55 -16.46 -39.59 -25.77
CA PRO A 55 -15.64 -40.75 -25.43
C PRO A 55 -15.10 -40.64 -24.00
N THR A 56 -15.02 -41.80 -23.36
CA THR A 56 -14.53 -42.07 -22.02
C THR A 56 -13.10 -41.58 -21.79
N ALA A 57 -12.88 -41.08 -20.57
CA ALA A 57 -11.62 -40.51 -20.09
C ALA A 57 -10.45 -41.49 -20.19
N ALA A 58 -9.46 -41.15 -21.01
CA ALA A 58 -8.15 -41.76 -20.98
C ALA A 58 -7.33 -41.19 -19.81
N THR A 59 -6.80 -42.10 -19.00
CA THR A 59 -6.00 -41.88 -17.80
C THR A 59 -4.73 -41.09 -18.12
N ALA A 60 -4.61 -39.87 -17.61
CA ALA A 60 -3.38 -39.09 -17.67
C ALA A 60 -2.30 -39.73 -16.76
N PRO A 61 -1.03 -39.80 -17.20
CA PRO A 61 0.04 -40.34 -16.36
C PRO A 61 0.28 -39.42 -15.16
N GLN A 62 0.16 -39.98 -13.96
CA GLN A 62 0.50 -39.33 -12.70
C GLN A 62 1.99 -38.94 -12.70
N MET A 63 2.29 -37.65 -12.80
CA MET A 63 3.61 -37.14 -12.43
C MET A 63 3.75 -37.26 -10.91
N LYS A 64 4.64 -38.15 -10.46
CA LYS A 64 5.06 -38.22 -9.05
C LYS A 64 5.69 -36.88 -8.65
N PRO A 65 5.27 -36.26 -7.54
CA PRO A 65 5.96 -35.10 -7.00
C PRO A 65 7.41 -35.47 -6.67
N LEU A 66 8.36 -34.59 -7.01
CA LEU A 66 9.74 -34.67 -6.53
C LEU A 66 9.75 -34.36 -5.02
N GLU A 67 9.39 -35.36 -4.22
CA GLU A 67 9.66 -35.39 -2.79
C GLU A 67 11.15 -35.68 -2.60
N GLY A 68 11.93 -34.71 -2.09
CA GLY A 68 13.34 -35.01 -1.80
C GLY A 68 14.24 -33.86 -1.36
N ILE A 69 13.84 -32.58 -1.40
CA ILE A 69 14.73 -31.48 -0.97
C ILE A 69 14.03 -30.43 -0.08
N ALA A 70 12.72 -30.54 0.18
CA ALA A 70 11.97 -29.56 0.98
C ALA A 70 11.80 -29.90 2.47
N SER A 71 12.26 -31.08 2.93
CA SER A 71 11.89 -31.61 4.25
C SER A 71 12.79 -31.21 5.42
N SER A 72 13.95 -30.56 5.23
CA SER A 72 14.85 -30.20 6.34
C SER A 72 14.84 -28.73 6.77
N LEU A 73 13.99 -27.89 6.19
CA LEU A 73 13.66 -26.56 6.75
C LEU A 73 12.30 -26.63 7.42
N HIS A 74 12.22 -27.45 8.48
CA HIS A 74 11.15 -27.28 9.46
C HIS A 74 11.28 -25.87 10.02
N PHE A 75 10.34 -24.99 9.66
CA PHE A 75 10.14 -23.71 10.32
C PHE A 75 9.97 -24.01 11.81
N GLY A 76 11.02 -23.74 12.59
CA GLY A 76 10.98 -23.86 14.04
C GLY A 76 9.74 -23.17 14.57
N HIS A 77 9.06 -23.84 15.50
CA HIS A 77 7.85 -23.41 16.17
C HIS A 77 7.84 -21.90 16.48
N ARG A 78 6.65 -21.29 16.39
CA ARG A 78 6.29 -19.88 16.75
C ARG A 78 6.80 -19.36 18.12
N ALA A 79 7.52 -20.17 18.90
CA ALA A 79 7.84 -19.91 20.31
C ALA A 79 8.76 -18.71 20.55
N ASP A 80 9.65 -18.31 19.63
CA ASP A 80 10.60 -17.19 19.87
C ASP A 80 10.32 -15.90 19.07
N ILE A 81 9.06 -15.63 18.71
CA ILE A 81 8.71 -14.35 18.05
C ILE A 81 9.05 -13.14 18.94
N LYS A 82 9.02 -13.30 20.27
CA LYS A 82 9.33 -12.22 21.22
C LYS A 82 10.79 -11.79 21.10
N ASP A 83 11.73 -12.72 21.02
CA ASP A 83 13.16 -12.42 20.91
C ASP A 83 13.54 -11.99 19.49
N ALA A 84 12.85 -12.50 18.48
CA ALA A 84 13.08 -12.11 17.09
C ALA A 84 12.80 -10.62 16.81
N CYS A 85 11.91 -9.98 17.59
CA CYS A 85 11.54 -8.58 17.40
C CYS A 85 12.46 -7.59 18.13
N ALA A 86 13.32 -8.03 19.05
CA ALA A 86 14.27 -7.14 19.72
C ALA A 86 15.42 -6.82 18.75
N PRO A 87 15.67 -5.54 18.43
CA PRO A 87 16.81 -5.18 17.60
C PRO A 87 18.11 -5.59 18.30
N LYS A 88 19.05 -6.12 17.52
CA LYS A 88 20.39 -6.46 18.04
C LYS A 88 21.12 -5.18 18.42
N ALA A 89 21.93 -5.25 19.47
CA ALA A 89 22.84 -4.17 19.83
C ALA A 89 23.75 -3.86 18.63
N LEU A 90 23.88 -2.57 18.32
CA LEU A 90 24.63 -2.14 17.15
C LEU A 90 26.12 -2.00 17.47
N ASP A 91 26.96 -2.78 16.78
CA ASP A 91 28.42 -2.63 16.82
C ASP A 91 28.87 -1.62 15.75
N LEU A 92 29.32 -0.45 16.19
CA LEU A 92 29.79 0.63 15.30
C LEU A 92 31.04 0.24 14.52
N SER A 93 31.91 -0.60 15.07
CA SER A 93 33.11 -1.09 14.39
C SER A 93 32.71 -2.02 13.24
N HIS A 94 31.79 -2.95 13.51
CA HIS A 94 31.20 -3.78 12.48
C HIS A 94 30.52 -2.96 11.39
N LEU A 95 29.70 -1.96 11.78
CA LEU A 95 29.02 -1.07 10.83
C LEU A 95 30.02 -0.33 9.93
N GLN A 96 31.09 0.22 10.51
CA GLN A 96 32.15 0.90 9.76
C GLN A 96 32.82 -0.04 8.75
N SER A 97 33.11 -1.27 9.16
CA SER A 97 33.71 -2.31 8.32
C SER A 97 32.81 -2.67 7.12
N ILE A 98 31.52 -2.94 7.35
CA ILE A 98 30.60 -3.28 6.25
C ILE A 98 30.36 -2.10 5.31
N ILE A 99 30.38 -0.86 5.81
CA ILE A 99 30.31 0.36 4.98
C ILE A 99 31.56 0.48 4.11
N ALA A 100 32.76 0.26 4.67
CA ALA A 100 34.01 0.29 3.92
C ALA A 100 33.99 -0.71 2.77
N VAL A 101 33.57 -1.95 3.04
CA VAL A 101 33.40 -3.00 2.01
C VAL A 101 32.37 -2.59 0.94
N ALA A 102 31.24 -1.99 1.35
CA ALA A 102 30.20 -1.55 0.41
C ALA A 102 30.65 -0.42 -0.53
N ARG A 103 31.62 0.42 -0.11
CA ARG A 103 32.22 1.48 -0.93
C ARG A 103 33.13 0.93 -2.04
N ILE A 104 33.91 -0.12 -1.76
CA ILE A 104 34.84 -0.73 -2.73
C ILE A 104 34.09 -1.23 -3.97
N ARG A 105 34.31 -0.64 -5.15
CA ARG A 105 33.69 -1.13 -6.39
C ARG A 105 34.32 -2.49 -6.74
N PRO A 106 33.54 -3.58 -6.87
CA PRO A 106 34.10 -4.84 -7.31
C PRO A 106 34.67 -4.61 -8.71
N LYS A 107 35.94 -4.98 -8.89
CA LYS A 107 36.54 -5.01 -10.23
C LYS A 107 35.64 -5.92 -11.06
N SER A 108 35.11 -5.41 -12.17
CA SER A 108 34.39 -6.28 -13.10
C SER A 108 35.41 -7.29 -13.57
N LEU A 109 35.28 -8.54 -13.13
CA LEU A 109 36.00 -9.64 -13.74
C LEU A 109 35.51 -9.65 -15.18
N GLN A 110 36.34 -9.13 -16.09
CA GLN A 110 36.12 -9.24 -17.53
C GLN A 110 36.31 -10.71 -17.88
N THR A 111 35.32 -11.52 -17.53
CA THR A 111 35.22 -12.86 -18.08
C THR A 111 34.80 -12.66 -19.52
N ARG A 112 35.79 -12.73 -20.43
CA ARG A 112 35.51 -13.00 -21.84
C ARG A 112 34.73 -14.30 -21.86
N ALA A 113 33.41 -14.19 -21.98
CA ALA A 113 32.55 -15.36 -22.00
C ALA A 113 32.86 -16.12 -23.28
N ALA A 114 33.49 -17.29 -23.15
CA ALA A 114 33.60 -18.23 -24.26
C ALA A 114 32.19 -18.43 -24.85
N THR A 115 32.12 -18.48 -26.18
CA THR A 115 30.86 -18.72 -26.90
C THR A 115 30.25 -20.00 -26.35
N ARG A 116 29.10 -19.86 -25.71
CA ARG A 116 28.41 -20.99 -25.09
C ARG A 116 27.47 -21.57 -26.12
N MET A 117 27.57 -22.87 -26.37
CA MET A 117 26.65 -23.60 -27.26
C MET A 117 25.79 -24.58 -26.45
N PRO A 118 24.56 -24.87 -26.89
CA PRO A 118 23.79 -25.97 -26.34
C PRO A 118 24.43 -27.32 -26.69
N ASN A 119 24.14 -28.36 -25.91
CA ASN A 119 24.50 -29.74 -26.26
C ASN A 119 23.61 -30.27 -27.40
N GLU A 120 23.83 -31.53 -27.80
CA GLU A 120 23.04 -32.21 -28.84
C GLU A 120 21.53 -32.27 -28.52
N ALA A 121 21.17 -32.28 -27.24
CA ALA A 121 19.78 -32.24 -26.77
C ALA A 121 19.17 -30.82 -26.73
N GLY A 122 19.89 -29.78 -27.18
CA GLY A 122 19.42 -28.39 -27.13
C GLY A 122 19.48 -27.75 -25.74
N GLU A 123 20.10 -28.41 -24.77
CA GLU A 123 20.22 -27.93 -23.40
C GLU A 123 21.46 -27.07 -23.19
N TRP A 124 21.35 -26.11 -22.29
CA TRP A 124 22.39 -25.14 -21.99
C TRP A 124 23.06 -25.45 -20.67
N LYS A 125 24.40 -25.49 -20.65
CA LYS A 125 25.19 -25.65 -19.40
C LYS A 125 25.14 -24.39 -18.55
N CYS A 126 24.56 -24.46 -17.35
CA CYS A 126 24.64 -23.39 -16.37
C CYS A 126 26.09 -23.25 -15.86
N LEU A 127 26.68 -22.05 -15.96
CA LEU A 127 28.06 -21.84 -15.51
C LEU A 127 28.23 -21.84 -13.98
N ASN A 128 27.12 -21.77 -13.22
CA ASN A 128 27.18 -21.77 -11.76
C ASN A 128 27.04 -23.19 -11.17
N CYS A 129 26.02 -23.95 -11.59
CA CYS A 129 25.79 -25.30 -11.07
C CYS A 129 26.33 -26.43 -11.97
N GLY A 130 26.87 -26.11 -13.15
CA GLY A 130 27.40 -27.09 -14.09
C GLY A 130 26.37 -27.94 -14.83
N LYS A 131 25.09 -27.91 -14.42
CA LYS A 131 24.00 -28.71 -15.00
C LYS A 131 23.60 -28.21 -16.39
N PHE A 132 23.32 -29.13 -17.31
CA PHE A 132 22.63 -28.85 -18.57
C PHE A 132 21.13 -28.78 -18.30
N LEU A 133 20.48 -27.71 -18.79
CA LEU A 133 19.06 -27.46 -18.57
C LEU A 133 18.43 -26.89 -19.84
N THR A 134 17.12 -27.08 -20.00
CA THR A 134 16.38 -26.51 -21.13
C THR A 134 16.42 -24.97 -21.14
N GLU A 135 16.16 -24.37 -22.30
CA GLU A 135 16.15 -22.90 -22.47
C GLU A 135 15.22 -22.19 -21.46
N GLN A 136 14.08 -22.80 -21.14
CA GLN A 136 13.10 -22.26 -20.19
C GLN A 136 13.64 -22.12 -18.76
N ALA A 137 14.66 -22.89 -18.40
CA ALA A 137 15.33 -22.80 -17.11
C ALA A 137 16.23 -21.56 -16.99
N PHE A 138 16.44 -20.80 -18.07
CA PHE A 138 17.24 -19.58 -18.11
C PHE A 138 16.37 -18.34 -18.37
N GLN A 139 16.85 -17.17 -17.95
CA GLN A 139 16.23 -15.91 -18.39
C GLN A 139 16.69 -15.62 -19.83
N ARG A 140 15.75 -15.22 -20.69
CA ARG A 140 16.06 -14.76 -22.04
C ARG A 140 16.78 -13.41 -21.99
N ARG A 141 17.79 -13.24 -22.84
CA ARG A 141 18.41 -11.94 -23.11
C ARG A 141 17.52 -11.15 -24.07
N SER A 142 17.80 -9.85 -24.22
CA SER A 142 17.18 -9.07 -25.29
C SER A 142 17.51 -9.68 -26.65
N THR A 143 16.65 -9.41 -27.64
CA THR A 143 16.65 -10.01 -28.98
C THR A 143 17.94 -9.82 -29.80
N PHE A 144 18.88 -9.00 -29.34
CA PHE A 144 20.11 -8.67 -30.06
C PHE A 144 21.35 -9.43 -29.58
N SER A 145 21.23 -10.35 -28.60
CA SER A 145 22.36 -11.14 -28.10
C SER A 145 22.55 -12.41 -28.92
N ALA A 146 23.78 -12.70 -29.37
CA ALA A 146 24.14 -13.93 -30.10
C ALA A 146 23.78 -15.22 -29.33
N VAL A 147 23.80 -15.15 -27.99
CA VAL A 147 23.28 -16.21 -27.11
C VAL A 147 21.91 -15.76 -26.59
N PRO A 148 20.83 -16.55 -26.78
CA PRO A 148 19.46 -16.13 -26.43
C PRO A 148 19.20 -16.16 -24.92
N VAL A 149 20.05 -16.82 -24.13
CA VAL A 149 19.85 -17.04 -22.68
C VAL A 149 21.01 -16.50 -21.83
N LEU A 150 20.75 -16.29 -20.53
CA LEU A 150 21.80 -15.97 -19.56
C LEU A 150 22.78 -17.13 -19.34
N SER A 151 23.97 -16.80 -18.82
CA SER A 151 25.01 -17.78 -18.50
C SER A 151 24.70 -18.64 -17.26
N THR A 152 23.73 -18.23 -16.44
CA THR A 152 23.31 -18.91 -15.22
C THR A 152 21.82 -19.19 -15.29
N CYS A 153 21.39 -20.37 -14.83
CA CYS A 153 19.97 -20.71 -14.77
C CYS A 153 19.21 -19.79 -13.79
N LYS A 154 17.87 -19.77 -13.89
CA LYS A 154 16.98 -18.94 -13.09
C LYS A 154 17.21 -19.15 -11.58
N ILE A 155 17.37 -20.40 -11.15
CA ILE A 155 17.60 -20.78 -9.74
C ILE A 155 18.91 -20.19 -9.23
N CYS A 156 20.05 -20.52 -9.86
CA CYS A 156 21.35 -19.98 -9.44
C CYS A 156 21.43 -18.46 -9.54
N ASN A 157 20.77 -17.85 -10.54
CA ASN A 157 20.71 -16.41 -10.66
C ASN A 157 19.92 -15.78 -9.51
N GLN A 158 18.82 -16.41 -9.09
CA GLN A 158 18.02 -16.00 -7.95
C GLN A 158 18.80 -16.14 -6.64
N GLU A 159 19.45 -17.28 -6.39
CA GLU A 159 20.30 -17.49 -5.21
C GLU A 159 21.41 -16.44 -5.13
N ARG A 160 22.11 -16.20 -6.24
CA ARG A 160 23.14 -15.15 -6.32
C ARG A 160 22.56 -13.77 -6.07
N ALA A 161 21.37 -13.46 -6.60
CA ALA A 161 20.70 -12.19 -6.35
C ALA A 161 20.31 -12.04 -4.88
N LEU A 162 19.83 -13.11 -4.23
CA LEU A 162 19.51 -13.14 -2.80
C LEU A 162 20.77 -12.94 -1.95
N ALA A 163 21.86 -13.65 -2.26
CA ALA A 163 23.14 -13.50 -1.58
C ALA A 163 23.70 -12.08 -1.74
N TYR A 164 23.62 -11.51 -2.94
CA TYR A 164 24.03 -10.13 -3.18
C TYR A 164 23.15 -9.12 -2.42
N ASN A 165 21.83 -9.33 -2.39
CA ASN A 165 20.90 -8.49 -1.63
C ASN A 165 21.09 -8.61 -0.12
N ARG A 166 21.74 -9.67 0.39
CA ARG A 166 22.18 -9.76 1.79
C ARG A 166 23.44 -8.95 2.10
N THR A 167 24.11 -8.41 1.10
CA THR A 167 25.19 -7.45 1.32
C THR A 167 24.61 -6.05 1.48
N LEU A 168 25.26 -5.21 2.30
CA LEU A 168 24.89 -3.80 2.41
C LEU A 168 24.88 -3.10 1.05
N ARG A 169 25.83 -3.43 0.17
CA ARG A 169 25.89 -2.91 -1.20
C ARG A 169 24.63 -3.26 -2.01
N GLY A 170 24.18 -4.51 -1.95
CA GLY A 170 22.98 -4.97 -2.66
C GLY A 170 21.71 -4.32 -2.12
N ASN A 171 21.61 -4.16 -0.80
CA ASN A 171 20.51 -3.44 -0.16
C ASN A 171 20.47 -1.96 -0.59
N VAL A 172 21.59 -1.24 -0.52
CA VAL A 172 21.68 0.16 -0.98
C VAL A 172 21.32 0.29 -2.46
N ARG A 173 21.79 -0.63 -3.31
CA ARG A 173 21.42 -0.66 -4.73
C ARG A 173 19.91 -0.80 -4.91
N THR A 174 19.26 -1.67 -4.13
CA THR A 174 17.82 -1.91 -4.18
C THR A 174 17.02 -0.68 -3.74
N LEU A 175 17.47 0.01 -2.67
CA LEU A 175 16.88 1.27 -2.21
C LEU A 175 16.96 2.36 -3.28
N LEU A 176 18.14 2.55 -3.89
CA LEU A 176 18.34 3.53 -4.96
C LEU A 176 17.52 3.22 -6.21
N SER A 177 17.45 1.96 -6.62
CA SER A 177 16.62 1.52 -7.75
C SER A 177 15.15 1.85 -7.51
N SER A 178 14.66 1.55 -6.31
CA SER A 178 13.28 1.85 -5.90
C SER A 178 13.02 3.35 -5.84
N ALA A 179 13.95 4.14 -5.30
CA ALA A 179 13.86 5.60 -5.26
C ALA A 179 13.74 6.19 -6.67
N ARG A 180 14.62 5.80 -7.61
CA ARG A 180 14.60 6.27 -9.00
C ARG A 180 13.30 5.91 -9.71
N MET A 181 12.81 4.69 -9.54
CA MET A 181 11.54 4.24 -10.11
C MET A 181 10.37 5.10 -9.60
N ARG A 182 10.28 5.31 -8.28
CA ARG A 182 9.23 6.12 -7.67
C ARG A 182 9.32 7.59 -8.07
N SER A 183 10.53 8.13 -8.14
CA SER A 183 10.80 9.49 -8.60
C SER A 183 10.31 9.71 -10.02
N ARG A 184 10.65 8.79 -10.94
CA ARG A 184 10.17 8.84 -12.34
C ARG A 184 8.65 8.78 -12.44
N LYS A 185 8.00 7.90 -11.65
CA LYS A 185 6.53 7.79 -11.64
C LYS A 185 5.83 9.07 -11.16
N ARG A 186 6.51 9.89 -10.38
CA ARG A 186 6.00 11.15 -9.82
C ARG A 186 6.55 12.40 -10.53
N ASP A 187 7.34 12.22 -11.59
CA ASP A 187 8.06 13.29 -12.27
C ASP A 187 8.89 14.18 -11.31
N GLN A 188 9.62 13.54 -10.39
CA GLN A 188 10.48 14.20 -9.41
C GLN A 188 11.96 13.83 -9.66
N PRO A 189 12.92 14.70 -9.29
CA PRO A 189 14.34 14.39 -9.44
C PRO A 189 14.82 13.37 -8.39
N CYS A 190 15.82 12.55 -8.76
CA CYS A 190 16.51 11.65 -7.85
C CYS A 190 18.03 11.82 -8.02
N THR A 191 18.64 12.62 -7.15
CA THR A 191 20.09 12.92 -7.18
C THR A 191 20.90 11.98 -6.30
N LEU A 192 20.25 11.13 -5.51
CA LEU A 192 20.94 10.18 -4.62
C LEU A 192 21.88 9.23 -5.38
N VAL A 193 23.10 9.16 -4.86
CA VAL A 193 24.10 8.15 -5.21
C VAL A 193 24.29 7.16 -4.06
N ARG A 194 25.08 6.10 -4.29
CA ARG A 194 25.34 5.06 -3.29
C ARG A 194 25.95 5.64 -2.02
N ASP A 195 26.91 6.54 -2.18
CA ASP A 195 27.69 7.03 -1.05
C ASP A 195 26.83 7.95 -0.15
N ASP A 196 25.82 8.65 -0.68
CA ASP A 196 24.83 9.37 0.14
C ASP A 196 24.09 8.46 1.11
N ILE A 197 23.68 7.26 0.67
CA ILE A 197 22.97 6.29 1.51
C ILE A 197 23.90 5.73 2.60
N LEU A 198 25.15 5.43 2.23
CA LEU A 198 26.14 4.92 3.19
C LEU A 198 26.51 5.99 4.23
N ASP A 199 26.62 7.26 3.81
CA ASP A 199 26.85 8.39 4.70
C ASP A 199 25.67 8.60 5.64
N MET A 200 24.42 8.52 5.15
CA MET A 200 23.22 8.56 5.99
C MET A 200 23.25 7.45 7.04
N LEU A 201 23.56 6.21 6.63
CA LEU A 201 23.62 5.05 7.53
C LEU A 201 24.66 5.26 8.64
N TRP A 202 25.84 5.78 8.28
CA TRP A 202 26.89 6.10 9.25
C TRP A 202 26.48 7.24 10.19
N GLN A 203 25.95 8.34 9.66
CA GLN A 203 25.49 9.49 10.45
C GLN A 203 24.40 9.10 11.45
N GLN A 204 23.54 8.16 11.05
CA GLN A 204 22.48 7.62 11.90
C GLN A 204 22.94 6.47 12.78
N LYS A 205 24.22 6.08 12.72
CA LYS A 205 24.79 4.97 13.49
C LYS A 205 23.97 3.67 13.30
N GLY A 206 23.52 3.40 12.07
CA GLY A 206 22.69 2.23 11.76
C GLY A 206 21.28 2.24 12.36
N SER A 207 20.86 3.32 13.02
CA SER A 207 19.54 3.44 13.64
C SER A 207 18.52 4.14 12.75
N CYS A 208 17.24 3.82 12.97
CA CYS A 208 16.11 4.49 12.37
C CYS A 208 16.08 5.97 12.76
N ALA A 209 15.92 6.87 11.77
CA ALA A 209 15.87 8.31 12.01
C ALA A 209 14.72 8.77 12.92
N TYR A 210 13.66 7.98 13.05
CA TYR A 210 12.44 8.37 13.77
C TYR A 210 12.34 7.78 15.17
N SER A 211 12.73 6.52 15.34
CA SER A 211 12.58 5.78 16.60
C SER A 211 13.89 5.40 17.27
N SER A 212 15.03 5.69 16.62
CA SER A 212 16.37 5.25 17.05
C SER A 212 16.57 3.73 17.13
N VAL A 213 15.56 2.92 16.75
CA VAL A 213 15.67 1.45 16.70
C VAL A 213 16.79 1.05 15.74
N ALA A 214 17.67 0.14 16.15
CA ALA A 214 18.74 -0.34 15.27
C ALA A 214 18.12 -1.08 14.08
N MET A 215 18.51 -0.70 12.87
CA MET A 215 18.04 -1.34 11.66
C MET A 215 18.90 -2.55 11.33
N GLU A 216 18.31 -3.57 10.71
CA GLU A 216 19.05 -4.74 10.24
C GLU A 216 19.52 -4.51 8.80
N GLU A 217 20.82 -4.31 8.61
CA GLU A 217 21.37 -3.83 7.34
C GLU A 217 21.64 -4.94 6.32
N LEU A 218 21.75 -6.19 6.78
CA LEU A 218 22.18 -7.34 5.96
C LEU A 218 21.07 -8.39 5.76
N LEU A 219 19.97 -8.31 6.53
CA LEU A 219 18.89 -9.29 6.47
C LEU A 219 17.70 -8.71 5.67
N PRO A 220 17.50 -9.15 4.41
CA PRO A 220 16.32 -8.74 3.67
C PRO A 220 15.07 -9.33 4.34
N ASN A 221 13.97 -8.57 4.35
CA ASN A 221 12.72 -9.01 4.99
C ASN A 221 12.90 -9.39 6.47
N SER A 222 13.78 -8.70 7.20
CA SER A 222 13.83 -8.78 8.66
C SER A 222 12.69 -7.99 9.31
N HIS A 223 12.65 -8.02 10.64
CA HIS A 223 11.78 -7.14 11.43
C HIS A 223 12.17 -5.68 11.13
N TRP A 224 13.34 -5.23 11.60
CA TRP A 224 13.75 -3.83 11.48
C TRP A 224 14.52 -3.52 10.18
N ARG A 225 14.01 -3.97 9.04
CA ARG A 225 14.69 -3.77 7.75
C ARG A 225 14.86 -2.28 7.43
N MET A 226 16.01 -1.90 6.90
CA MET A 226 16.25 -0.53 6.45
C MET A 226 15.37 -0.15 5.26
N SER A 227 14.82 1.05 5.29
CA SER A 227 14.04 1.68 4.23
C SER A 227 14.46 3.14 4.04
N LEU A 228 14.25 3.66 2.82
CA LEU A 228 14.55 5.05 2.48
C LEU A 228 13.26 5.88 2.44
N GLU A 229 13.21 6.95 3.25
CA GLU A 229 12.07 7.83 3.39
C GLU A 229 12.42 9.28 3.03
N ARG A 230 11.43 10.04 2.58
CA ARG A 230 11.57 11.47 2.31
C ARG A 230 11.01 12.28 3.47
N LYS A 231 11.76 13.26 3.95
CA LYS A 231 11.30 14.21 4.99
C LYS A 231 10.14 15.06 4.46
N ASP A 232 10.25 15.52 3.21
CA ASP A 232 9.23 16.28 2.52
C ASP A 232 8.88 15.58 1.20
N ASN A 233 7.62 15.14 1.08
CA ASN A 233 7.15 14.43 -0.09
C ASN A 233 7.03 15.32 -1.36
N THR A 234 7.06 16.66 -1.22
CA THR A 234 7.02 17.61 -2.36
C THR A 234 8.34 17.63 -3.10
N LYS A 235 9.43 17.33 -2.40
CA LYS A 235 10.78 17.25 -2.93
C LYS A 235 11.09 15.85 -3.43
N GLY A 236 12.03 15.80 -4.38
CA GLY A 236 12.58 14.55 -4.90
C GLY A 236 13.41 13.76 -3.89
N TYR A 237 14.08 12.72 -4.37
CA TYR A 237 15.06 11.97 -3.58
C TYR A 237 16.42 12.65 -3.68
N CYS A 238 16.82 13.38 -2.64
CA CYS A 238 18.15 14.02 -2.52
C CYS A 238 18.69 13.84 -1.10
N ARG A 239 20.00 14.08 -0.90
CA ARG A 239 20.69 13.83 0.36
C ARG A 239 20.07 14.56 1.55
N GLU A 240 19.62 15.80 1.36
CA GLU A 240 19.08 16.66 2.41
C GLU A 240 17.64 16.29 2.79
N ASN A 241 16.88 15.76 1.81
CA ASN A 241 15.47 15.42 1.94
C ASN A 241 15.23 13.95 2.29
N CYS A 242 16.26 13.12 2.38
CA CYS A 242 16.11 11.71 2.68
C CYS A 242 16.67 11.34 4.05
N VAL A 243 16.13 10.26 4.61
CA VAL A 243 16.60 9.59 5.83
C VAL A 243 16.41 8.09 5.68
N LEU A 244 17.18 7.30 6.42
CA LEU A 244 16.89 5.88 6.58
C LEU A 244 16.02 5.66 7.82
N ILE A 245 15.04 4.78 7.67
CA ILE A 245 14.06 4.42 8.69
C ILE A 245 13.87 2.91 8.71
N ALA A 246 13.37 2.38 9.81
CA ALA A 246 12.90 1.00 9.83
C ALA A 246 11.67 0.86 8.91
N GLY A 247 11.54 -0.28 8.24
CA GLY A 247 10.51 -0.53 7.24
C GLY A 247 9.07 -0.40 7.77
N GLU A 248 8.90 -0.58 9.07
CA GLU A 248 7.66 -0.37 9.83
C GLU A 248 7.15 1.07 9.79
N PHE A 249 8.05 2.04 9.61
CA PHE A 249 7.68 3.45 9.54
C PHE A 249 7.43 3.92 8.10
N ASN A 250 7.61 3.04 7.11
CA ASN A 250 7.37 3.37 5.70
C ASN A 250 5.92 3.10 5.31
N THR A 251 5.02 3.94 5.82
CA THR A 251 3.59 3.88 5.52
C THR A 251 3.25 4.76 4.32
N SER A 252 2.31 4.32 3.50
CA SER A 252 1.92 5.07 2.30
C SER A 252 1.25 6.40 2.66
N ASP A 253 1.74 7.50 2.09
CA ASP A 253 1.13 8.82 2.22
C ASP A 253 -0.04 8.98 1.24
N TYR A 254 -1.27 8.90 1.77
CA TYR A 254 -2.51 9.06 1.01
C TYR A 254 -2.94 10.51 0.83
N SER A 255 -2.26 11.49 1.44
CA SER A 255 -2.61 12.91 1.35
C SER A 255 -2.45 13.47 -0.08
N ARG A 256 -1.71 12.76 -0.94
CA ARG A 256 -1.35 13.17 -2.31
C ARG A 256 -2.15 12.51 -3.40
N HIS A 257 -3.25 11.83 -3.07
CA HIS A 257 -4.12 11.30 -4.10
C HIS A 257 -4.75 12.46 -4.91
N PRO A 258 -4.86 12.33 -6.25
CA PRO A 258 -5.51 13.35 -7.07
C PRO A 258 -6.91 13.69 -6.53
N GLY A 259 -7.16 14.99 -6.31
CA GLY A 259 -8.41 15.50 -5.76
C GLY A 259 -8.46 15.63 -4.24
N VAL A 260 -7.38 15.30 -3.52
CA VAL A 260 -7.21 15.70 -2.11
C VAL A 260 -6.65 17.12 -2.07
N ASP A 261 -7.39 18.01 -1.45
CA ASP A 261 -6.94 19.38 -1.17
C ASP A 261 -5.91 19.33 -0.04
N SER A 262 -4.64 19.64 -0.33
CA SER A 262 -3.56 19.60 0.66
C SER A 262 -3.81 20.55 1.84
N ALA A 263 -4.60 21.61 1.66
CA ALA A 263 -4.97 22.52 2.75
C ALA A 263 -5.98 21.90 3.74
N LYS A 264 -6.65 20.81 3.35
CA LYS A 264 -7.63 20.08 4.19
C LYS A 264 -7.05 18.85 4.86
N VAL A 265 -5.76 18.57 4.66
CA VAL A 265 -5.05 17.45 5.28
C VAL A 265 -4.71 17.85 6.71
N GLN A 266 -5.44 17.33 7.68
CA GLN A 266 -5.25 17.64 9.11
C GLN A 266 -4.20 16.75 9.78
N GLY A 267 -3.74 15.70 9.09
CA GLY A 267 -2.73 14.76 9.54
C GLY A 267 -2.23 13.88 8.38
N THR A 268 -1.21 13.09 8.64
CA THR A 268 -0.59 12.22 7.62
C THR A 268 -0.35 10.83 8.18
N ALA A 269 -0.66 9.78 7.43
CA ALA A 269 -0.19 8.44 7.79
C ALA A 269 1.35 8.31 7.75
N GLN A 270 2.03 9.34 7.22
CA GLN A 270 3.48 9.45 7.22
C GLN A 270 4.03 9.65 8.63
N TRP A 271 5.03 8.84 8.97
CA TRP A 271 5.75 8.90 10.23
C TRP A 271 6.78 10.03 10.25
N SER A 272 7.05 10.54 11.44
CA SER A 272 8.14 11.48 11.73
C SER A 272 8.66 11.23 13.15
N ALA A 273 9.85 11.73 13.49
CA ALA A 273 10.39 11.60 14.85
C ALA A 273 9.43 12.20 15.89
N CYS A 274 8.86 13.37 15.61
CA CYS A 274 7.86 14.00 16.47
C CYS A 274 6.61 13.12 16.64
N LYS A 275 6.13 12.49 15.56
CA LYS A 275 4.98 11.59 15.63
C LYS A 275 5.27 10.32 16.43
N VAL A 276 6.49 9.76 16.32
CA VAL A 276 6.91 8.62 17.16
C VAL A 276 6.85 8.99 18.64
N LEU A 277 7.31 10.18 19.02
CA LEU A 277 7.19 10.67 20.40
C LEU A 277 5.72 10.89 20.80
N HIS A 278 4.90 11.43 19.88
CA HIS A 278 3.48 11.69 20.11
C HIS A 278 2.65 10.42 20.38
N VAL A 279 3.06 9.24 19.89
CA VAL A 279 2.38 7.97 20.21
C VAL A 279 2.30 7.77 21.72
N ASN A 280 3.36 8.10 22.45
CA ASN A 280 3.40 7.89 23.90
C ASN A 280 2.40 8.79 24.63
N SER A 281 2.26 10.06 24.27
CA SER A 281 1.21 10.91 24.86
C SER A 281 -0.19 10.50 24.38
N ALA A 282 -0.34 10.14 23.10
CA ALA A 282 -1.63 9.79 22.51
C ALA A 282 -2.22 8.52 23.12
N ARG A 283 -1.41 7.47 23.38
CA ARG A 283 -1.91 6.23 24.02
C ARG A 283 -2.46 6.46 25.43
N HIS A 284 -1.92 7.42 26.19
CA HIS A 284 -2.42 7.77 27.52
C HIS A 284 -3.53 8.83 27.52
N SER A 285 -3.91 9.36 26.35
CA SER A 285 -5.05 10.29 26.28
C SER A 285 -6.35 9.59 26.64
N ASN A 286 -7.26 10.29 27.32
CA ASN A 286 -8.56 9.73 27.69
C ASN A 286 -9.47 9.60 26.45
N MET A 287 -10.13 8.45 26.33
CA MET A 287 -11.17 8.22 25.31
C MET A 287 -12.53 8.52 25.93
N ASP A 288 -13.34 9.33 25.24
CA ASP A 288 -14.75 9.53 25.60
C ASP A 288 -15.56 8.29 25.23
N LEU A 289 -15.71 7.37 26.20
CA LEU A 289 -16.43 6.11 26.00
C LEU A 289 -17.94 6.31 25.89
N SER A 290 -18.48 7.39 26.47
CA SER A 290 -19.89 7.74 26.35
C SER A 290 -20.21 8.16 24.91
N GLN A 291 -19.38 9.02 24.32
CA GLN A 291 -19.51 9.37 22.90
C GLN A 291 -19.30 8.17 21.99
N LEU A 292 -18.33 7.30 22.28
CA LEU A 292 -18.11 6.08 21.51
C LEU A 292 -19.33 5.14 21.57
N PHE A 293 -19.92 4.96 22.75
CA PHE A 293 -21.12 4.16 22.93
C PHE A 293 -22.29 4.70 22.12
N GLU A 294 -22.50 6.03 22.13
CA GLU A 294 -23.53 6.68 21.33
C GLU A 294 -23.27 6.50 19.83
N ASP A 295 -22.02 6.65 19.39
CA ASP A 295 -21.62 6.44 17.99
C ASP A 295 -21.88 4.97 17.56
N LEU A 296 -21.63 3.99 18.44
CA LEU A 296 -21.92 2.57 18.22
C LEU A 296 -23.43 2.31 18.15
N ARG A 297 -24.21 2.86 19.08
CA ARG A 297 -25.68 2.76 19.10
C ARG A 297 -26.27 3.29 17.80
N VAL A 298 -25.90 4.51 17.41
CA VAL A 298 -26.32 5.12 16.13
C VAL A 298 -25.89 4.28 14.93
N ALA A 299 -24.69 3.69 14.97
CA ALA A 299 -24.21 2.83 13.89
C ALA A 299 -24.95 1.49 13.79
N GLN A 300 -25.45 0.94 14.90
CA GLN A 300 -26.24 -0.29 14.96
C GLN A 300 -27.65 -0.10 14.40
N LEU A 301 -28.28 1.04 14.68
CA LEU A 301 -29.62 1.37 14.18
C LEU A 301 -29.69 1.20 12.65
N LYS A 302 -30.48 0.21 12.20
CA LYS A 302 -30.88 0.01 10.80
C LYS A 302 -32.18 0.81 10.64
N PRO A 303 -32.29 1.94 9.91
CA PRO A 303 -31.42 2.47 8.85
C PRO A 303 -30.94 3.91 9.12
N TYR A 304 -29.72 4.26 8.69
CA TYR A 304 -29.51 5.64 8.24
C TYR A 304 -30.58 5.85 7.18
N LEU A 305 -31.57 6.72 7.47
CA LEU A 305 -32.70 7.04 6.61
C LEU A 305 -32.19 6.92 5.19
N VAL A 306 -32.62 5.87 4.47
CA VAL A 306 -32.35 5.80 3.04
C VAL A 306 -32.97 7.09 2.57
N ARG A 307 -32.14 8.13 2.32
CA ARG A 307 -32.63 9.44 1.90
C ARG A 307 -33.66 9.08 0.85
N PRO A 308 -34.96 9.39 1.08
CA PRO A 308 -36.05 8.81 0.31
C PRO A 308 -35.59 8.89 -1.12
N ARG A 309 -35.44 7.71 -1.77
CA ARG A 309 -34.91 7.68 -3.13
C ARG A 309 -35.75 8.72 -3.84
N PRO A 310 -35.15 9.80 -4.38
CA PRO A 310 -35.95 10.83 -5.01
C PRO A 310 -36.89 10.08 -5.93
N GLN A 311 -38.20 10.20 -5.69
CA GLN A 311 -39.17 9.67 -6.63
C GLN A 311 -38.69 10.11 -8.01
N SER A 312 -38.74 9.21 -8.97
CA SER A 312 -37.98 9.23 -10.22
C SER A 312 -38.36 10.40 -11.13
N ASP A 313 -38.18 11.62 -10.64
CA ASP A 313 -38.44 12.85 -11.34
C ASP A 313 -37.54 12.81 -12.55
N ARG A 314 -38.22 12.76 -13.71
CA ARG A 314 -37.59 12.97 -14.99
C ARG A 314 -36.73 14.22 -14.83
N ARG A 315 -35.45 14.07 -15.16
CA ARG A 315 -34.47 15.14 -15.03
C ARG A 315 -34.99 16.34 -15.81
N ILE A 316 -35.21 17.45 -15.11
CA ILE A 316 -35.69 18.69 -15.72
C ILE A 316 -34.46 19.35 -16.33
N SER A 317 -34.43 19.40 -17.66
CA SER A 317 -33.45 20.20 -18.39
C SER A 317 -34.02 21.59 -18.67
N ASN A 318 -33.17 22.62 -18.63
CA ASN A 318 -33.53 23.96 -19.10
C ASN A 318 -33.41 24.04 -20.64
N ILE A 319 -33.70 25.22 -21.19
CA ILE A 319 -33.60 25.52 -22.62
C ILE A 319 -32.16 25.36 -23.16
N ASP A 320 -31.15 25.49 -22.31
CA ASP A 320 -29.73 25.38 -22.66
C ASP A 320 -29.22 23.93 -22.61
N GLY A 321 -30.08 22.96 -22.33
CA GLY A 321 -29.72 21.55 -22.18
C GLY A 321 -28.98 21.23 -20.88
N GLU A 322 -28.83 22.20 -19.97
CA GLU A 322 -28.34 21.95 -18.63
C GLU A 322 -29.40 21.26 -17.80
N SER A 323 -28.98 20.50 -16.80
CA SER A 323 -29.88 19.73 -15.96
C SER A 323 -29.86 20.18 -14.51
N ARG A 324 -31.04 20.23 -13.90
CA ARG A 324 -31.19 20.58 -12.48
C ARG A 324 -30.66 19.48 -11.57
N CYS A 325 -29.71 19.81 -10.68
CA CYS A 325 -29.25 18.89 -9.63
C CYS A 325 -30.34 18.71 -8.56
N SER A 326 -30.74 17.47 -8.26
CA SER A 326 -31.81 17.19 -7.28
C SER A 326 -31.46 17.55 -5.83
N ASN A 327 -30.19 17.85 -5.52
CA ASN A 327 -29.77 18.22 -4.16
C ASN A 327 -29.63 19.74 -3.99
N CYS A 328 -28.84 20.41 -4.84
CA CYS A 328 -28.65 21.87 -4.73
C CYS A 328 -29.64 22.70 -5.58
N GLN A 329 -30.47 22.06 -6.39
CA GLN A 329 -31.46 22.69 -7.29
C GLN A 329 -30.87 23.65 -8.35
N ILE A 330 -29.55 23.62 -8.56
CA ILE A 330 -28.84 24.43 -9.57
C ILE A 330 -28.78 23.68 -10.90
N TYR A 331 -29.02 24.37 -12.02
CA TYR A 331 -28.81 23.85 -13.38
C TYR A 331 -27.31 23.82 -13.70
N LYS A 332 -26.86 22.69 -14.25
CA LYS A 332 -25.45 22.47 -14.60
C LYS A 332 -25.34 21.63 -15.87
N SER A 333 -24.24 21.80 -16.60
CA SER A 333 -23.87 20.93 -17.72
C SER A 333 -23.67 19.47 -17.29
N ASP A 334 -23.86 18.52 -18.21
CA ASP A 334 -23.70 17.08 -17.92
C ASP A 334 -22.30 16.68 -17.48
N ALA A 335 -21.28 17.47 -17.84
CA ALA A 335 -19.91 17.28 -17.38
C ALA A 335 -19.77 17.43 -15.85
N GLU A 336 -20.67 18.17 -15.21
CA GLU A 336 -20.70 18.35 -13.75
C GLU A 336 -21.37 17.19 -13.00
N PHE A 337 -21.85 16.17 -13.70
CA PHE A 337 -22.48 14.98 -13.11
C PHE A 337 -21.59 13.74 -13.29
N ASN A 338 -21.85 12.70 -12.48
CA ASN A 338 -21.22 11.40 -12.64
C ASN A 338 -22.00 10.57 -13.66
N LYS A 339 -21.31 9.84 -14.54
CA LYS A 339 -21.95 8.95 -15.53
C LYS A 339 -22.69 7.79 -14.83
N HIS A 340 -23.85 7.39 -15.38
CA HIS A 340 -24.67 6.29 -14.90
C HIS A 340 -25.31 5.52 -16.06
N ASN A 341 -24.66 4.45 -16.51
CA ASN A 341 -25.04 3.74 -17.73
C ASN A 341 -26.42 3.05 -17.69
N LYS A 342 -26.98 2.78 -16.51
CA LYS A 342 -28.33 2.17 -16.41
C LYS A 342 -29.49 3.18 -16.38
N ARG A 343 -29.21 4.49 -16.33
CA ARG A 343 -30.26 5.52 -16.32
C ARG A 343 -30.49 6.01 -17.75
N PRO A 344 -31.73 6.29 -18.16
CA PRO A 344 -32.01 6.85 -19.49
C PRO A 344 -31.23 8.15 -19.78
N SER A 345 -30.99 8.98 -18.76
CA SER A 345 -30.21 10.23 -18.88
C SER A 345 -28.69 10.01 -18.99
N GLY A 346 -28.18 8.79 -18.82
CA GLY A 346 -26.73 8.50 -18.84
C GLY A 346 -25.92 9.09 -17.68
N VAL A 347 -26.53 9.82 -16.74
CA VAL A 347 -25.85 10.47 -15.60
C VAL A 347 -26.67 10.41 -14.30
N GLN A 348 -26.00 10.64 -13.16
CA GLN A 348 -26.59 10.71 -11.81
C GLN A 348 -27.50 11.95 -11.64
N PRO A 349 -28.47 11.93 -10.70
CA PRO A 349 -29.35 13.08 -10.45
C PRO A 349 -28.68 14.19 -9.62
N TYR A 350 -27.55 13.87 -8.99
CA TYR A 350 -26.77 14.79 -8.18
C TYR A 350 -25.51 15.22 -8.94
N CYS A 351 -25.18 16.51 -8.90
CA CYS A 351 -23.90 16.99 -9.39
C CYS A 351 -22.75 16.39 -8.57
N ARG A 352 -21.53 16.39 -9.13
CA ARG A 352 -20.32 15.82 -8.51
C ARG A 352 -20.04 16.42 -7.14
N ALA A 353 -20.23 17.73 -6.97
CA ALA A 353 -20.05 18.41 -5.69
C ALA A 353 -21.01 17.89 -4.61
N CYS A 354 -22.32 17.84 -4.89
CA CYS A 354 -23.31 17.30 -3.95
C CYS A 354 -23.08 15.81 -3.68
N SER A 355 -22.77 15.03 -4.72
CA SER A 355 -22.46 13.60 -4.56
C SER A 355 -21.24 13.39 -3.66
N SER A 356 -20.19 14.20 -3.82
CA SER A 356 -19.00 14.16 -2.98
C SER A 356 -19.32 14.54 -1.53
N ALA A 357 -20.11 15.59 -1.30
CA ALA A 357 -20.53 16.03 0.02
C ALA A 357 -21.33 14.94 0.76
N ILE A 358 -22.33 14.34 0.10
CA ILE A 358 -23.15 13.24 0.68
C ILE A 358 -22.26 12.03 1.01
N VAL A 359 -21.35 11.65 0.12
CA VAL A 359 -20.41 10.53 0.38
C VAL A 359 -19.45 10.88 1.50
N SER A 360 -19.01 12.14 1.61
CA SER A 360 -18.16 12.60 2.71
C SER A 360 -18.87 12.51 4.05
N GLU A 361 -20.07 13.08 4.14
CA GLU A 361 -20.94 13.05 5.32
C GLU A 361 -21.25 11.61 5.77
N HIS A 362 -21.64 10.74 4.83
CA HIS A 362 -21.86 9.33 5.15
C HIS A 362 -20.58 8.66 5.66
N ARG A 363 -19.41 8.92 5.04
CA ARG A 363 -18.14 8.33 5.48
C ARG A 363 -17.59 8.91 6.78
N SER A 364 -18.05 10.08 7.24
CA SER A 364 -17.71 10.60 8.58
C SER A 364 -18.52 9.94 9.70
N THR A 365 -19.56 9.18 9.37
CA THR A 365 -20.25 8.33 10.36
C THR A 365 -19.49 7.02 10.58
N LEU A 366 -19.55 6.47 11.80
CA LEU A 366 -18.91 5.19 12.12
C LEU A 366 -19.38 4.06 11.18
N ARG A 367 -20.70 3.96 10.95
CA ARG A 367 -21.29 2.96 10.07
C ARG A 367 -20.81 3.10 8.62
N GLY A 368 -20.80 4.32 8.08
CA GLY A 368 -20.37 4.55 6.70
C GLY A 368 -18.88 4.30 6.52
N PHE A 369 -18.07 4.61 7.53
CA PHE A 369 -16.65 4.28 7.57
C PHE A 369 -16.41 2.76 7.61
N ILE A 370 -17.06 2.03 8.52
CA ILE A 370 -16.99 0.56 8.63
C ILE A 370 -17.37 -0.13 7.31
N ARG A 371 -18.45 0.32 6.67
CA ARG A 371 -18.86 -0.20 5.35
C ARG A 371 -17.76 0.00 4.29
N SER A 372 -17.12 1.16 4.30
CA SER A 372 -16.01 1.46 3.39
C SER A 372 -14.79 0.55 3.65
N LEU A 373 -14.48 0.26 4.91
CA LEU A 373 -13.42 -0.68 5.29
C LEU A 373 -13.73 -2.10 4.80
N LEU A 374 -14.94 -2.61 5.07
CA LEU A 374 -15.36 -3.96 4.68
C LEU A 374 -15.35 -4.16 3.16
N GLU A 375 -15.85 -3.19 2.41
CA GLU A 375 -15.85 -3.27 0.94
C GLU A 375 -14.42 -3.30 0.38
N SER A 376 -13.53 -2.50 0.96
CA SER A 376 -12.11 -2.50 0.59
C SER A 376 -11.43 -3.83 0.93
N ALA A 377 -11.73 -4.40 2.10
CA ALA A 377 -11.20 -5.68 2.53
C ALA A 377 -11.73 -6.84 1.67
N ARG A 378 -13.03 -6.86 1.35
CA ARG A 378 -13.64 -7.86 0.46
C ARG A 378 -12.98 -7.88 -0.90
N ARG A 379 -12.79 -6.72 -1.53
CA ARG A 379 -12.11 -6.61 -2.83
C ARG A 379 -10.69 -7.19 -2.78
N ARG A 380 -9.92 -6.87 -1.73
CA ARG A 380 -8.58 -7.42 -1.54
C ARG A 380 -8.58 -8.92 -1.29
N SER A 381 -9.60 -9.44 -0.60
CA SER A 381 -9.76 -10.88 -0.37
C SER A 381 -9.97 -11.64 -1.67
N ILE A 382 -10.88 -11.14 -2.52
CA ILE A 382 -11.14 -11.70 -3.86
C ILE A 382 -9.87 -11.68 -4.71
N GLN A 383 -9.16 -10.55 -4.75
CA GLN A 383 -7.89 -10.42 -5.49
C GLN A 383 -6.81 -11.40 -5.04
N ARG A 384 -6.86 -11.86 -3.79
CA ARG A 384 -5.89 -12.80 -3.21
C ARG A 384 -6.42 -14.23 -3.13
N ALA A 385 -7.64 -14.49 -3.60
CA ALA A 385 -8.35 -15.75 -3.41
C ALA A 385 -8.36 -16.22 -1.94
N GLN A 386 -8.62 -15.30 -1.01
CA GLN A 386 -8.72 -15.59 0.43
C GLN A 386 -10.15 -15.46 0.93
N GLU A 387 -10.47 -16.17 2.01
CA GLU A 387 -11.78 -16.11 2.69
C GLU A 387 -12.13 -14.70 3.16
N PHE A 388 -13.41 -14.34 3.08
CA PHE A 388 -13.97 -13.12 3.66
C PHE A 388 -15.27 -13.45 4.39
N ALA A 389 -15.24 -13.39 5.72
CA ALA A 389 -16.38 -13.71 6.59
C ALA A 389 -16.87 -12.52 7.44
N LEU A 390 -16.16 -11.39 7.43
CA LEU A 390 -16.49 -10.22 8.27
C LEU A 390 -17.81 -9.54 7.88
N GLN A 391 -18.56 -9.17 8.92
CA GLN A 391 -19.79 -8.39 8.88
C GLN A 391 -19.60 -7.02 9.57
N PRO A 392 -20.51 -6.05 9.34
CA PRO A 392 -20.48 -4.77 10.07
C PRO A 392 -20.52 -4.92 11.60
N ALA A 393 -21.26 -5.92 12.11
CA ALA A 393 -21.36 -6.19 13.54
C ALA A 393 -19.99 -6.56 14.15
N ASP A 394 -19.18 -7.35 13.44
CA ASP A 394 -17.86 -7.76 13.92
C ASP A 394 -16.94 -6.55 14.15
N LEU A 395 -16.96 -5.55 13.26
CA LEU A 395 -16.14 -4.35 13.41
C LEU A 395 -16.65 -3.41 14.51
N LEU A 396 -17.97 -3.35 14.72
CA LEU A 396 -18.54 -2.59 15.84
C LEU A 396 -18.14 -3.24 17.18
N GLU A 397 -18.16 -4.57 17.24
CA GLU A 397 -17.70 -5.32 18.41
C GLU A 397 -16.19 -5.15 18.65
N MET A 398 -15.35 -5.21 17.60
CA MET A 398 -13.93 -4.89 17.71
C MET A 398 -13.70 -3.46 18.22
N MET A 399 -14.48 -2.49 17.74
CA MET A 399 -14.35 -1.10 18.18
C MET A 399 -14.66 -0.96 19.68
N TRP A 400 -15.71 -1.64 20.15
CA TRP A 400 -16.08 -1.64 21.57
C TRP A 400 -15.06 -2.38 22.43
N SER A 401 -14.68 -3.61 22.06
CA SER A 401 -13.74 -4.43 22.82
C SER A 401 -12.35 -3.80 22.90
N GLN A 402 -11.93 -3.06 21.87
CA GLN A 402 -10.72 -2.27 21.87
C GLN A 402 -10.89 -0.88 22.49
N ARG A 403 -12.08 -0.53 23.02
CA ARG A 403 -12.40 0.78 23.62
C ARG A 403 -12.06 1.96 22.70
N GLY A 404 -12.25 1.78 21.39
CA GLY A 404 -11.94 2.78 20.37
C GLY A 404 -10.45 3.03 20.13
N ARG A 405 -9.57 2.09 20.50
CA ARG A 405 -8.11 2.24 20.42
C ARG A 405 -7.46 1.28 19.45
N CYS A 406 -6.28 1.64 18.96
CA CYS A 406 -5.45 0.81 18.10
C CYS A 406 -5.01 -0.46 18.83
N TYR A 407 -5.23 -1.62 18.19
CA TYR A 407 -4.88 -2.92 18.75
C TYR A 407 -3.40 -3.03 19.12
N TYR A 408 -2.47 -2.46 18.34
CA TYR A 408 -1.05 -2.53 18.70
C TYR A 408 -0.63 -1.44 19.68
N SER A 409 -0.90 -0.16 19.38
CA SER A 409 -0.29 0.97 20.08
C SER A 409 -1.14 1.63 21.16
N GLY A 410 -2.43 1.32 21.24
CA GLY A 410 -3.32 1.92 22.23
C GLY A 410 -3.74 3.36 21.92
N VAL A 411 -3.23 3.96 20.83
CA VAL A 411 -3.66 5.31 20.41
C VAL A 411 -5.15 5.32 20.03
N PRO A 412 -5.89 6.40 20.34
CA PRO A 412 -7.27 6.61 19.89
C PRO A 412 -7.43 6.47 18.38
N LEU A 413 -8.42 5.69 17.94
CA LEU A 413 -8.75 5.56 16.52
C LEU A 413 -9.69 6.66 16.07
N GLN A 414 -9.35 7.30 14.95
CA GLN A 414 -10.15 8.35 14.33
C GLN A 414 -10.89 7.84 13.10
N TYR A 415 -12.17 8.19 12.96
CA TYR A 415 -12.97 7.81 11.78
C TYR A 415 -13.85 8.95 11.26
N LYS A 416 -14.07 10.02 12.04
CA LYS A 416 -14.91 11.16 11.66
C LYS A 416 -14.26 12.03 10.58
N LEU A 417 -12.95 12.23 10.69
CA LEU A 417 -12.18 13.08 9.80
C LEU A 417 -11.37 12.24 8.81
N ARG A 418 -11.29 12.70 7.56
CA ARG A 418 -10.41 12.10 6.56
C ARG A 418 -9.03 12.70 6.68
N HIS A 419 -8.00 11.91 6.37
CA HIS A 419 -6.61 12.38 6.38
C HIS A 419 -6.25 13.02 7.73
N THR A 420 -6.66 12.40 8.82
CA THR A 420 -6.27 12.73 10.19
C THR A 420 -5.27 11.68 10.68
N ASP A 421 -4.51 12.05 11.70
CA ASP A 421 -3.67 11.11 12.43
C ASP A 421 -4.54 10.03 13.10
N TRP A 422 -3.98 8.84 13.21
CA TRP A 422 -4.60 7.67 13.85
C TRP A 422 -5.90 7.21 13.19
N GLN A 423 -6.04 7.44 11.88
CA GLN A 423 -7.21 7.00 11.15
C GLN A 423 -7.40 5.49 11.27
N MET A 424 -8.61 5.04 11.58
CA MET A 424 -8.94 3.63 11.75
C MET A 424 -8.71 2.83 10.45
N SER A 425 -8.08 1.68 10.58
CA SER A 425 -7.82 0.71 9.53
C SER A 425 -8.07 -0.71 10.04
N LEU A 426 -8.32 -1.64 9.11
CA LEU A 426 -8.48 -3.06 9.40
C LEU A 426 -7.18 -3.81 9.07
N GLU A 427 -6.64 -4.55 10.03
CA GLU A 427 -5.41 -5.35 9.88
C GLU A 427 -5.67 -6.83 10.14
N ARG A 428 -4.91 -7.68 9.46
CA ARG A 428 -4.92 -9.12 9.70
C ARG A 428 -3.77 -9.52 10.59
N LEU A 429 -4.05 -10.32 11.61
CA LEU A 429 -3.05 -10.86 12.52
C LEU A 429 -2.16 -11.89 11.82
N ASP A 430 -2.78 -12.77 11.03
CA ASP A 430 -2.10 -13.72 10.15
C ASP A 430 -2.45 -13.41 8.70
N ASN A 431 -1.42 -13.12 7.93
CA ASN A 431 -1.56 -12.78 6.53
C ASN A 431 -1.99 -13.97 5.67
N LEU A 432 -1.66 -15.21 6.06
CA LEU A 432 -2.05 -16.43 5.35
C LEU A 432 -3.56 -16.65 5.39
N ASN A 433 -4.19 -16.20 6.46
CA ASN A 433 -5.63 -16.31 6.66
C ASN A 433 -6.41 -15.17 6.00
N GLY A 434 -7.70 -15.41 5.81
CA GLY A 434 -8.66 -14.46 5.24
C GLY A 434 -9.02 -13.32 6.19
N TYR A 435 -10.02 -12.54 5.77
CA TYR A 435 -10.65 -11.54 6.63
C TYR A 435 -11.77 -12.21 7.43
N THR A 436 -11.43 -12.70 8.62
CA THR A 436 -12.35 -13.33 9.57
C THR A 436 -12.31 -12.58 10.91
N ARG A 437 -13.34 -12.76 11.74
CA ARG A 437 -13.45 -12.11 13.05
C ARG A 437 -12.26 -12.41 13.96
N GLN A 438 -11.76 -13.65 13.94
CA GLN A 438 -10.64 -14.11 14.79
C GLN A 438 -9.27 -13.68 14.25
N ASN A 439 -9.18 -13.34 12.96
CA ASN A 439 -7.92 -12.98 12.31
C ASN A 439 -7.77 -11.48 12.06
N CYS A 440 -8.75 -10.65 12.44
CA CYS A 440 -8.73 -9.22 12.16
C CYS A 440 -8.85 -8.38 13.42
N VAL A 441 -8.20 -7.23 13.39
CA VAL A 441 -8.22 -6.23 14.46
C VAL A 441 -8.27 -4.83 13.86
N LEU A 442 -8.71 -3.84 14.65
CA LEU A 442 -8.68 -2.44 14.25
C LEU A 442 -7.37 -1.79 14.70
N ILE A 443 -6.69 -1.12 13.77
CA ILE A 443 -5.43 -0.43 14.03
C ILE A 443 -5.49 0.99 13.49
N ALA A 444 -4.56 1.84 13.93
CA ALA A 444 -4.31 3.11 13.28
C ALA A 444 -3.60 2.88 11.93
N LEU A 445 -3.96 3.64 10.90
CA LEU A 445 -3.49 3.47 9.53
C LEU A 445 -1.97 3.59 9.41
N GLU A 446 -1.34 4.38 10.29
CA GLU A 446 0.12 4.51 10.45
C GLU A 446 0.80 3.15 10.67
N PHE A 447 0.11 2.22 11.33
CA PHE A 447 0.60 0.87 11.64
C PHE A 447 0.23 -0.16 10.55
N ASN A 448 -0.51 0.24 9.51
CA ASN A 448 -0.85 -0.64 8.38
C ASN A 448 0.26 -0.56 7.32
N THR A 449 1.33 -1.31 7.54
CA THR A 449 2.48 -1.37 6.65
C THR A 449 2.33 -2.50 5.63
N SER A 450 2.79 -2.27 4.40
CA SER A 450 2.71 -3.29 3.37
C SER A 450 3.66 -4.44 3.68
N ASP A 451 3.12 -5.64 3.84
CA ASP A 451 3.91 -6.86 3.96
C ASP A 451 4.35 -7.37 2.59
N HIS A 452 5.67 -7.39 2.37
CA HIS A 452 6.28 -7.94 1.16
C HIS A 452 6.72 -9.40 1.30
N SER A 453 6.61 -9.99 2.50
CA SER A 453 7.00 -11.37 2.78
C SER A 453 6.27 -12.38 1.88
N ARG A 454 5.00 -12.09 1.55
CA ARG A 454 4.14 -12.97 0.75
C ARG A 454 4.42 -12.95 -0.76
N ALA A 455 5.18 -11.96 -1.24
CA ALA A 455 5.07 -11.59 -2.65
C ALA A 455 5.56 -12.67 -3.61
N LYS A 456 6.49 -13.56 -3.19
CA LYS A 456 7.03 -14.66 -4.01
C LYS A 456 7.59 -15.72 -3.07
N GLY A 457 7.18 -17.00 -3.18
CA GLY A 457 7.76 -18.15 -2.45
C GLY A 457 9.26 -18.42 -2.74
N ALA A 458 9.93 -17.44 -3.32
CA ALA A 458 11.31 -17.42 -3.77
C ALA A 458 12.27 -16.74 -2.77
N THR A 459 11.73 -16.01 -1.79
CA THR A 459 12.52 -15.22 -0.84
C THR A 459 12.36 -15.79 0.56
N LEU A 460 13.46 -16.16 1.20
CA LEU A 460 13.48 -16.43 2.63
C LEU A 460 12.99 -15.18 3.39
N VAL A 461 12.03 -15.39 4.29
CA VAL A 461 11.43 -14.37 5.15
C VAL A 461 12.04 -14.55 6.53
N PHE A 462 12.80 -13.57 6.99
CA PHE A 462 13.45 -13.61 8.31
C PHE A 462 12.62 -12.89 9.39
N GLY A 463 11.63 -12.11 8.96
CA GLY A 463 10.70 -11.37 9.78
C GLY A 463 9.64 -10.69 8.91
N THR A 464 8.86 -9.79 9.50
CA THR A 464 7.86 -9.00 8.78
C THR A 464 8.03 -7.55 9.14
N ALA A 465 7.83 -6.64 8.18
CA ALA A 465 7.72 -5.20 8.45
C ALA A 465 6.34 -4.81 9.02
N GLN A 466 5.46 -5.80 9.25
CA GLN A 466 4.22 -5.58 9.98
C GLN A 466 4.49 -5.26 11.44
N TRP A 467 3.64 -4.40 11.97
CA TRP A 467 3.62 -4.08 13.38
C TRP A 467 3.09 -5.26 14.19
N SER A 468 3.61 -5.40 15.40
CA SER A 468 3.20 -6.42 16.37
C SER A 468 3.27 -5.83 17.78
N LEU A 469 2.58 -6.44 18.75
CA LEU A 469 2.64 -6.02 20.15
C LEU A 469 4.09 -6.00 20.69
N PRO A 470 4.96 -7.01 20.43
CA PRO A 470 6.36 -6.96 20.82
C PRO A 470 7.11 -5.74 20.29
N LYS A 471 6.90 -5.37 19.02
CA LYS A 471 7.56 -4.20 18.41
C LYS A 471 7.10 -2.89 19.01
N VAL A 472 5.79 -2.74 19.22
CA VAL A 472 5.27 -1.54 19.88
C VAL A 472 5.81 -1.45 21.31
N THR A 473 5.80 -2.56 22.03
CA THR A 473 6.33 -2.63 23.41
C THR A 473 7.81 -2.30 23.45
N HIS A 474 8.57 -2.75 22.46
CA HIS A 474 9.99 -2.43 22.35
C HIS A 474 10.23 -0.92 22.17
N ILE A 475 9.46 -0.25 21.32
CA ILE A 475 9.67 1.18 21.02
C ILE A 475 9.09 2.10 22.11
N TRP A 476 7.91 1.80 22.60
CA TRP A 476 7.16 2.68 23.49
C TRP A 476 6.96 2.13 24.91
N GLY A 477 7.58 0.99 25.24
CA GLY A 477 7.35 0.29 26.50
C GLY A 477 5.97 -0.37 26.57
N LYS A 478 5.72 -1.12 27.64
CA LYS A 478 4.39 -1.68 27.91
C LYS A 478 3.38 -0.55 28.08
N ASP A 479 2.18 -0.74 27.55
CA ASP A 479 1.06 0.15 27.82
C ASP A 479 0.70 0.01 29.30
N SER A 480 0.74 1.10 30.07
CA SER A 480 0.46 1.09 31.51
C SER A 480 -1.04 1.02 31.78
N CYS A 481 -1.86 1.32 30.77
CA CYS A 481 -3.25 0.91 30.79
C CYS A 481 -3.21 -0.61 30.68
N ASP A 482 -3.26 -1.31 31.83
CA ASP A 482 -3.55 -2.73 31.90
C ASP A 482 -4.79 -2.94 31.05
N ARG A 483 -4.57 -3.31 29.79
CA ARG A 483 -5.63 -3.91 29.01
C ARG A 483 -5.98 -5.09 29.89
N PRO A 484 -7.25 -5.26 30.30
CA PRO A 484 -7.63 -6.56 30.79
C PRO A 484 -7.05 -7.49 29.76
N GLU A 485 -6.16 -8.39 30.19
CA GLU A 485 -5.61 -9.42 29.34
C GLU A 485 -6.79 -9.82 28.46
N PHE A 486 -6.63 -9.85 27.14
CA PHE A 486 -7.67 -10.42 26.28
C PHE A 486 -7.74 -11.91 26.68
N ALA A 487 -8.17 -12.19 27.90
CA ALA A 487 -8.65 -13.42 28.44
C ALA A 487 -9.65 -13.78 27.38
N GLU A 488 -9.28 -14.82 26.64
CA GLU A 488 -10.07 -15.37 25.55
C GLU A 488 -11.53 -15.21 25.95
N VAL A 489 -12.23 -14.30 25.27
CA VAL A 489 -13.62 -14.02 25.61
C VAL A 489 -14.33 -15.34 25.41
N GLN A 490 -14.54 -16.06 26.51
CA GLN A 490 -15.21 -17.34 26.53
C GLN A 490 -16.58 -17.06 25.90
N PRO A 491 -16.96 -17.70 24.78
CA PRO A 491 -18.12 -17.33 23.97
C PRO A 491 -19.49 -17.53 24.66
N GLY A 492 -19.56 -17.61 26.00
CA GLY A 492 -20.74 -18.00 26.77
C GLY A 492 -21.65 -16.89 27.30
N ASN A 493 -21.28 -15.60 27.28
CA ASN A 493 -22.01 -14.54 27.98
C ASN A 493 -22.59 -13.42 27.09
N GLN A 494 -23.19 -13.75 25.94
CA GLN A 494 -23.81 -12.78 25.03
C GLN A 494 -25.24 -12.32 25.42
N LYS A 495 -25.76 -12.67 26.59
CA LYS A 495 -27.20 -12.44 26.92
C LYS A 495 -27.59 -11.01 27.36
N GLU A 496 -26.67 -10.08 27.57
CA GLU A 496 -27.00 -8.74 28.11
C GLU A 496 -27.07 -7.59 27.09
N PHE A 497 -26.97 -7.86 25.79
CA PHE A 497 -27.07 -6.81 24.74
C PHE A 497 -28.37 -6.85 23.93
N SER A 498 -29.43 -7.45 24.47
CA SER A 498 -30.75 -7.55 23.82
C SER A 498 -31.66 -6.39 24.20
#